data_AF-A0A3D2XGC6-F1
#
_entry.id   AF-A0A3D2XGC6-F1
#
_cell.length_a   1.000
_cell.length_b   1.000
_cell.length_c   1.000
_cell.angle_alpha   90.00
_cell.angle_beta   90.00
_cell.angle_gamma   90.00
#
_symmetry.space_group_name_H-M   'P 1'
#
loop_
_entity.id
_entity.type
_entity.pdbx_description
1 polymer ?
#
loop_
_entity_poly.entity_id
_entity_poly.type
_entity_poly.pdbx_seq_one_letter_code
_entity_poly.pdbx_strand_id
1 'polypeptide(L)'
;SHATNHFGFAMFVFLTTRHFMGKWSRWLFVWAATISYGQVYVGVHYPVDILGGALLGMGIGALTAKYYNKKIGLIRIDQPSLSSPHE
;
A
#
# COMPACT_ATOMS: atom_id res chain seq x y z
N SER A 1 -0.89 10.34 -13.37
CA SER A 1 0.49 9.80 -13.36
C SER A 1 0.51 8.38 -12.86
N HIS A 2 1.21 7.45 -13.54
CA HIS A 2 1.26 6.06 -13.08
C HIS A 2 1.97 5.96 -11.72
N ALA A 3 2.99 6.78 -11.47
CA ALA A 3 3.65 6.88 -10.18
C ALA A 3 2.64 7.06 -9.02
N THR A 4 1.78 8.08 -9.07
CA THR A 4 0.80 8.36 -8.00
C THR A 4 -0.13 7.18 -7.71
N ASN A 5 -0.66 6.54 -8.74
CA ASN A 5 -1.58 5.42 -8.56
C ASN A 5 -0.87 4.20 -7.97
N HIS A 6 0.31 3.84 -8.49
CA HIS A 6 1.02 2.63 -8.08
C HIS A 6 1.63 2.78 -6.69
N PHE A 7 2.23 3.93 -6.37
CA PHE A 7 2.74 4.20 -5.03
C PHE A 7 1.61 4.35 -4.00
N GLY A 8 0.46 4.91 -4.38
CA GLY A 8 -0.72 4.98 -3.52
C GLY A 8 -1.32 3.61 -3.22
N PHE A 9 -1.47 2.76 -4.23
CA PHE A 9 -1.92 1.38 -4.04
C PHE A 9 -0.94 0.59 -3.17
N ALA A 10 0.37 0.65 -3.46
CA ALA A 10 1.41 -0.02 -2.68
C ALA A 10 1.38 0.42 -1.21
N MET A 11 1.26 1.73 -0.94
CA MET A 11 1.17 2.25 0.42
C MET A 11 -0.11 1.81 1.13
N PHE A 12 -1.25 1.83 0.44
CA PHE A 12 -2.53 1.41 0.99
C PHE A 12 -2.49 -0.06 1.44
N VAL A 13 -2.05 -0.94 0.53
CA VAL A 13 -1.92 -2.37 0.82
C VAL A 13 -0.89 -2.60 1.91
N PHE A 14 0.27 -1.94 1.84
CA PHE A 14 1.30 -2.04 2.88
C PHE A 14 0.75 -1.75 4.27
N LEU A 15 0.07 -0.61 4.47
CA LEU A 15 -0.42 -0.24 5.80
C LEU A 15 -1.59 -1.10 6.28
N THR A 16 -2.40 -1.63 5.37
CA THR A 16 -3.55 -2.48 5.71
C THR A 16 -3.13 -3.92 5.99
N THR A 17 -2.21 -4.48 5.20
CA THR A 17 -1.88 -5.92 5.21
C THR A 17 -0.50 -6.23 5.77
N ARG A 18 0.33 -5.25 6.14
CA ARG A 18 1.67 -5.50 6.74
C ARG A 18 1.65 -6.45 7.94
N HIS A 19 0.55 -6.47 8.69
CA HIS A 19 0.38 -7.36 9.84
C HIS A 19 0.22 -8.82 9.44
N PHE A 20 -0.31 -9.09 8.24
CA PHE A 20 -0.50 -10.43 7.68
C PHE A 20 0.63 -10.84 6.74
N MET A 21 0.97 -9.99 5.75
CA MET A 21 1.98 -10.30 4.73
C MET A 21 3.42 -10.05 5.21
N GLY A 22 3.61 -9.39 6.35
CA GLY A 22 4.92 -9.08 6.91
C GLY A 22 5.82 -8.35 5.90
N LYS A 23 7.07 -8.83 5.78
CA LYS A 23 8.11 -8.24 4.91
C LYS A 23 7.74 -8.28 3.42
N TRP A 24 6.83 -9.16 2.99
CA TRP A 24 6.46 -9.33 1.58
C TRP A 24 5.75 -8.09 1.02
N SER A 25 5.02 -7.37 1.87
CA SER A 25 4.35 -6.12 1.49
C SER A 25 5.32 -5.05 0.94
N ARG A 26 6.62 -5.11 1.30
CA ARG A 26 7.64 -4.19 0.77
C ARG A 26 7.93 -4.40 -0.72
N TRP A 27 7.70 -5.59 -1.26
CA TRP A 27 7.87 -5.87 -2.69
C TRP A 27 6.92 -5.05 -3.58
N LEU A 28 5.80 -4.58 -3.02
CA LEU A 28 4.87 -3.69 -3.74
C LEU A 28 5.51 -2.35 -4.11
N PHE A 29 6.43 -1.83 -3.29
CA PHE A 29 7.16 -0.61 -3.61
C PHE A 29 8.20 -0.84 -4.71
N VAL A 30 8.84 -2.02 -4.73
CA VAL A 30 9.74 -2.41 -5.82
C VAL A 30 8.95 -2.52 -7.12
N TRP A 31 7.78 -3.15 -7.10
CA TRP A 31 6.88 -3.21 -8.25
C TRP A 31 6.44 -1.82 -8.73
N ALA A 32 6.02 -0.93 -7.80
CA ALA A 32 5.64 0.44 -8.14
C ALA A 32 6.82 1.23 -8.75
N ALA A 33 8.04 1.00 -8.27
CA ALA A 33 9.25 1.59 -8.83
C ALA A 33 9.53 1.08 -10.25
N THR A 34 9.37 -0.22 -10.54
CA THR A 34 9.55 -0.77 -11.89
C THR A 34 8.56 -0.17 -12.89
N ILE A 35 7.28 -0.05 -12.53
CA ILE A 35 6.27 0.57 -13.40
C ILE A 35 6.63 2.04 -13.67
N SER A 36 7.04 2.76 -12.63
CA SER A 36 7.41 4.18 -12.75
C SER A 36 8.67 4.35 -13.60
N TYR A 37 9.66 3.47 -13.46
CA TYR A 37 10.87 3.45 -14.28
C TYR A 37 10.55 3.29 -15.78
N GLY A 38 9.56 2.46 -16.12
CA GLY A 38 9.08 2.34 -17.50
C GLY A 38 8.63 3.68 -18.10
N GLN A 39 8.08 4.59 -17.29
CA GLN A 39 7.68 5.92 -17.76
C GLN A 39 8.87 6.84 -18.06
N VAL A 40 9.94 6.74 -17.26
CA VAL A 40 11.18 7.47 -17.53
C VAL A 40 11.83 6.93 -18.80
N TYR A 41 11.85 5.60 -18.95
CA TYR A 41 12.48 4.93 -20.08
C TYR A 41 11.84 5.32 -21.43
N VAL A 42 10.51 5.38 -21.49
CA VAL A 42 9.78 5.82 -22.70
C VAL A 42 9.84 7.34 -22.88
N GLY A 43 10.40 8.08 -21.91
CA GLY A 43 10.58 9.53 -21.98
C GLY A 43 9.29 10.32 -21.79
N VAL A 44 8.24 9.70 -21.23
CA VAL A 44 6.93 10.36 -21.05
C VAL A 44 6.84 11.17 -19.76
N HIS A 45 7.72 10.94 -18.79
CA HIS A 45 7.77 11.66 -17.51
C HIS A 45 9.22 11.84 -17.06
N TYR A 46 9.53 12.97 -16.42
CA TYR A 46 10.84 13.18 -15.82
C TYR A 46 10.95 12.44 -14.47
N PRO A 47 12.16 12.05 -14.03
CA PRO A 47 12.37 11.43 -12.73
C PRO A 47 11.79 12.26 -11.56
N VAL A 48 11.88 13.60 -11.65
CA VAL A 48 11.29 14.52 -10.66
C VAL A 48 9.75 14.41 -10.61
N ASP A 49 9.09 14.25 -11.75
CA ASP A 49 7.63 14.10 -11.81
C ASP A 49 7.18 12.81 -11.11
N ILE A 50 8.00 11.76 -11.24
CA ILE A 50 7.77 10.48 -10.58
C ILE A 50 7.97 10.61 -9.08
N LEU A 51 9.00 11.34 -8.61
CA LEU A 51 9.21 11.59 -7.18
C LEU A 51 8.04 12.36 -6.58
N GLY A 52 7.58 13.44 -7.24
CA GLY A 52 6.40 14.20 -6.82
C GLY A 52 5.14 13.33 -6.82
N GLY A 53 4.94 12.54 -7.88
CA GLY A 53 3.84 11.59 -7.98
C GLY A 53 3.87 10.51 -6.91
N ALA A 54 5.04 9.98 -6.58
CA ALA A 54 5.24 8.95 -5.56
C ALA A 54 4.93 9.49 -4.15
N LEU A 55 5.42 10.68 -3.81
CA LEU A 55 5.12 11.33 -2.53
C LEU A 55 3.62 11.59 -2.38
N LEU A 56 2.99 12.15 -3.42
CA LEU A 56 1.55 12.40 -3.43
C LEU A 56 0.76 11.09 -3.30
N GLY A 57 1.13 10.06 -4.07
CA GLY A 57 0.51 8.76 -4.05
C GLY A 57 0.59 8.11 -2.67
N MET A 58 1.79 8.07 -2.08
CA MET A 58 2.00 7.56 -0.72
C MET A 58 1.17 8.32 0.32
N GLY A 59 1.10 9.64 0.24
CA GLY A 59 0.27 10.45 1.13
C GLY A 59 -1.21 10.08 1.05
N ILE A 60 -1.75 9.97 -0.16
CA ILE A 60 -3.14 9.56 -0.40
C ILE A 60 -3.38 8.14 0.10
N GLY A 61 -2.50 7.19 -0.24
CA GLY A 61 -2.59 5.79 0.18
C GLY A 61 -2.54 5.63 1.71
N ALA A 62 -1.74 6.44 2.40
CA ALA A 62 -1.68 6.45 3.85
C ALA A 62 -2.97 6.98 4.49
N LEU A 63 -3.53 8.06 3.94
CA LEU A 63 -4.80 8.62 4.41
C LEU A 63 -5.95 7.63 4.23
N THR A 64 -6.07 7.01 3.05
CA THR A 64 -7.12 6.01 2.78
C THR A 64 -6.92 4.75 3.61
N ALA A 65 -5.69 4.26 3.80
CA ALA A 65 -5.44 3.11 4.68
C ALA A 65 -5.81 3.40 6.13
N LYS A 66 -5.45 4.58 6.65
CA LYS A 66 -5.82 4.99 8.01
C LYS A 66 -7.33 5.06 8.17
N TYR A 67 -8.03 5.65 7.19
CA TYR A 67 -9.49 5.72 7.20
C TYR A 67 -10.15 4.33 7.12
N TYR A 68 -9.66 3.47 6.23
CA TYR A 68 -10.14 2.09 6.07
C TYR A 68 -9.93 1.27 7.33
N ASN A 69 -8.70 1.25 7.87
CA ASN A 69 -8.35 0.50 9.08
C ASN A 69 -9.15 0.98 10.30
N LYS A 70 -9.49 2.28 10.38
CA LYS A 70 -10.32 2.83 11.46
C LYS A 70 -11.79 2.39 11.36
N LYS A 71 -12.33 2.21 10.15
CA LYS A 71 -13.76 1.89 9.94
C LYS A 71 -14.05 0.39 9.86
N ILE A 72 -13.18 -0.39 9.23
CA ILE A 72 -13.43 -1.82 8.96
C ILE A 72 -12.71 -2.73 9.97
N GLY A 73 -11.72 -2.20 10.69
CA GLY A 73 -10.88 -2.97 11.61
C GLY A 73 -9.71 -3.63 10.87
N LEU A 74 -8.59 -3.77 11.57
CA LEU A 74 -7.43 -4.49 11.03
C LEU A 74 -7.82 -5.96 10.82
N ILE A 75 -7.39 -6.55 9.70
CA ILE A 75 -7.50 -7.99 9.49
C ILE A 75 -6.64 -8.68 10.57
N ARG A 76 -7.31 -9.11 11.64
CA ARG A 76 -6.71 -9.74 12.82
C ARG A 76 -7.18 -11.20 12.81
N ILE A 77 -6.35 -12.09 12.26
CA ILE A 77 -6.61 -13.55 12.14
C ILE A 77 -6.29 -14.27 13.48
N ASP A 78 -6.12 -13.52 14.56
CA ASP A 78 -5.87 -13.98 15.92
C ASP A 78 -7.16 -13.91 16.75
N GLN A 79 -8.26 -14.44 16.21
CA GLN A 79 -9.40 -14.87 17.02
C GLN A 79 -9.21 -16.37 17.30
N PRO A 80 -8.73 -16.78 18.50
CA PRO A 80 -8.97 -18.14 18.94
C PRO A 80 -10.48 -18.31 18.92
N SER A 81 -10.94 -19.36 18.23
CA SER A 81 -12.34 -19.80 18.19
C SER A 81 -13.05 -19.48 19.49
N LEU A 82 -14.23 -18.88 19.40
CA LEU A 82 -15.29 -18.91 20.40
C LEU A 82 -15.21 -20.20 21.22
N SER A 83 -14.44 -20.20 22.31
CA SER A 83 -14.57 -21.20 23.35
C SER A 83 -15.85 -20.80 24.05
N SER A 84 -16.96 -21.27 23.50
CA SER A 84 -18.24 -21.25 24.17
C SER A 84 -17.99 -21.66 25.63
N PRO A 85 -18.34 -20.83 26.62
CA PRO A 85 -18.59 -21.35 27.95
C PRO A 85 -19.90 -22.14 27.84
N HIS A 86 -19.80 -23.37 27.31
CA HIS A 86 -20.73 -24.42 27.68
C HIS A 86 -20.12 -25.14 28.88
N GLU A 87 -20.17 -24.46 30.03
CA GLU A 87 -20.20 -25.06 31.37
C GLU A 87 -21.13 -24.21 32.23
#